data_AF-A0A944GMA8-F1
#
_entry.id   AF-A0A944GMA8-F1
#
_cell.length_a   1.000
_cell.length_b   1.000
_cell.length_c   1.000
_cell.angle_alpha   90.00
_cell.angle_beta   90.00
_cell.angle_gamma   90.00
#
_symmetry.space_group_name_H-M   'P 1'
#
loop_
_entity.id
_entity.type
_entity.pdbx_description
1 polymer ?
#
loop_
_entity_poly.entity_id
_entity_poly.type
_entity_poly.pdbx_seq_one_letter_code
_entity_poly.pdbx_strand_id
1 'polypeptide(L)'
;VGHVHKSDASYGPQKPALDMRFLRDVLENENYFDKTLNNSYAGWWYCCIPIEHIEERGLPLPVFVRGDDVEFSLRNAPGFITLNGICIWHVGFAGKFNAAMELYQVHRNSFVIQAASGICADVDFFKRIKTMFWKEITRFAYNNAELLLDSIEDFMKGPEWLENLNGEQSLKEHAAKNEKLVPLETLTEYPHAMKDDPYEYKRLSLWSKAWYVLTINGHLLPGFMLRNFPSVIAYDWFFVPGKNFRRKHLIAVNSNDNTGYLRTINRKRCFALIKRYRKVVKNYKKNHTKVEKQYRDHFAEMTTVKFWKNYLGINK
;
A
#
# COMPACT_ATOMS: atom_id res chain seq x y z
N VAL A 1 1.77 -0.92 -18.25
CA VAL A 1 0.40 -1.25 -17.79
C VAL A 1 0.52 -2.13 -16.56
N GLY A 2 -0.18 -1.76 -15.50
CA GLY A 2 -0.33 -2.53 -14.28
C GLY A 2 -1.69 -3.23 -14.23
N HIS A 3 -1.90 -4.01 -13.19
CA HIS A 3 -3.10 -4.78 -12.94
C HIS A 3 -3.44 -4.78 -11.44
N VAL A 4 -4.73 -4.76 -11.12
CA VAL A 4 -5.23 -4.93 -9.74
C VAL A 4 -5.51 -6.42 -9.49
N HIS A 5 -4.67 -7.05 -8.69
CA HIS A 5 -4.75 -8.48 -8.38
C HIS A 5 -5.92 -8.78 -7.45
N LYS A 6 -6.93 -9.51 -7.96
CA LYS A 6 -8.11 -9.89 -7.17
C LYS A 6 -7.78 -10.78 -5.95
N SER A 7 -6.73 -11.60 -6.06
CA SER A 7 -6.36 -12.58 -5.03
C SER A 7 -5.94 -11.96 -3.70
N ASP A 8 -5.29 -10.80 -3.73
CA ASP A 8 -4.73 -10.16 -2.54
C ASP A 8 -4.93 -8.63 -2.51
N ALA A 9 -5.66 -8.09 -3.49
CA ALA A 9 -5.93 -6.68 -3.69
C ALA A 9 -4.65 -5.81 -3.83
N SER A 10 -3.56 -6.39 -4.34
CA SER A 10 -2.35 -5.64 -4.68
C SER A 10 -2.43 -4.99 -6.06
N TYR A 11 -1.63 -3.94 -6.23
CA TYR A 11 -1.35 -3.32 -7.51
C TYR A 11 0.02 -3.82 -7.98
N GLY A 12 0.11 -4.29 -9.22
CA GLY A 12 1.34 -4.87 -9.75
C GLY A 12 1.50 -4.65 -11.25
N PRO A 13 2.71 -4.83 -11.79
CA PRO A 13 2.90 -4.80 -13.24
C PRO A 13 2.23 -6.01 -13.87
N GLN A 14 1.66 -5.83 -15.06
CA GLN A 14 1.13 -6.96 -15.82
C GLN A 14 2.24 -7.74 -16.50
N LYS A 15 3.24 -7.03 -17.05
CA LYS A 15 4.40 -7.64 -17.70
C LYS A 15 5.48 -8.00 -16.67
N PRO A 16 6.20 -9.12 -16.84
CA PRO A 16 7.31 -9.47 -15.96
C PRO A 16 8.48 -8.51 -16.17
N ALA A 17 9.46 -8.55 -15.26
CA ALA A 17 10.72 -7.88 -15.47
C ALA A 17 11.51 -8.62 -16.56
N LEU A 18 11.78 -7.92 -17.67
CA LEU A 18 12.50 -8.43 -18.84
C LEU A 18 13.74 -7.58 -19.10
N ASP A 19 14.79 -8.17 -19.66
CA ASP A 19 16.00 -7.45 -20.01
C ASP A 19 15.91 -6.98 -21.47
N MET A 20 15.47 -5.73 -21.64
CA MET A 20 15.21 -5.11 -22.94
C MET A 20 16.47 -4.93 -23.81
N ARG A 21 17.66 -5.34 -23.34
CA ARG A 21 18.87 -5.44 -24.16
C ARG A 21 18.85 -6.63 -25.12
N PHE A 22 18.04 -7.66 -24.84
CA PHE A 22 17.96 -8.86 -25.66
C PHE A 22 16.74 -8.82 -26.58
N LEU A 23 16.95 -9.08 -27.88
CA LEU A 23 15.87 -9.10 -28.88
C LEU A 23 14.73 -10.07 -28.50
N ARG A 24 15.07 -11.24 -27.93
CA ARG A 24 14.08 -12.21 -27.45
C ARG A 24 13.12 -11.58 -26.43
N ASP A 25 13.66 -10.90 -25.44
CA ASP A 25 12.91 -10.28 -24.34
C ASP A 25 12.07 -9.10 -24.85
N VAL A 26 12.56 -8.36 -25.85
CA VAL A 26 11.78 -7.32 -26.54
C VAL A 26 10.56 -7.93 -27.22
N LEU A 27 10.74 -8.99 -28.02
CA LEU A 27 9.65 -9.69 -28.70
C LEU A 27 8.66 -10.33 -27.71
N GLU A 28 9.17 -10.88 -26.60
CA GLU A 28 8.33 -11.41 -25.52
C GLU A 28 7.51 -10.31 -24.85
N ASN A 29 8.11 -9.16 -24.55
CA ASN A 29 7.43 -8.02 -23.93
C ASN A 29 6.26 -7.51 -24.80
N GLU A 30 6.40 -7.50 -26.11
CA GLU A 30 5.33 -7.09 -27.03
C GLU A 30 4.13 -8.04 -26.95
N ASN A 31 4.41 -9.35 -26.91
CA ASN A 31 3.40 -10.41 -26.88
C ASN A 31 2.77 -10.65 -25.50
N TYR A 32 3.42 -10.23 -24.41
CA TYR A 32 2.98 -10.53 -23.04
C TYR A 32 1.71 -9.78 -22.60
N PHE A 33 1.25 -8.77 -23.35
CA PHE A 33 0.09 -7.99 -22.92
C PHE A 33 -1.22 -8.80 -23.01
N ASP A 34 -1.64 -9.35 -21.87
CA ASP A 34 -2.91 -10.06 -21.72
C ASP A 34 -4.10 -9.09 -21.73
N LYS A 35 -4.71 -8.96 -22.91
CA LYS A 35 -5.89 -8.12 -23.14
C LYS A 35 -7.14 -8.62 -22.41
N THR A 36 -7.14 -9.84 -21.87
CA THR A 36 -8.29 -10.41 -21.14
C THR A 36 -8.37 -9.95 -19.69
N LEU A 37 -7.31 -9.30 -19.17
CA LEU A 37 -7.30 -8.76 -17.82
C LEU A 37 -8.10 -7.46 -17.72
N ASN A 38 -9.36 -7.58 -17.29
CA ASN A 38 -10.30 -6.46 -17.15
C ASN A 38 -9.93 -5.44 -16.06
N ASN A 39 -8.97 -5.75 -15.18
CA ASN A 39 -8.50 -4.84 -14.12
C ASN A 39 -7.14 -4.20 -14.44
N SER A 40 -6.90 -3.89 -15.71
CA SER A 40 -5.64 -3.28 -16.16
C SER A 40 -5.69 -1.75 -16.12
N TYR A 41 -4.56 -1.13 -15.78
CA TYR A 41 -4.44 0.33 -15.71
C TYR A 41 -3.10 0.84 -16.24
N ALA A 42 -3.05 2.07 -16.74
CA ALA A 42 -1.81 2.73 -17.12
C ALA A 42 -1.48 3.84 -16.13
N GLY A 43 -0.26 3.79 -15.58
CA GLY A 43 0.22 4.92 -14.81
C GLY A 43 0.59 6.09 -15.71
N TRP A 44 0.44 7.31 -15.18
CA TRP A 44 0.56 8.55 -15.95
C TRP A 44 1.99 9.10 -16.04
N TRP A 45 2.99 8.24 -15.91
CA TRP A 45 4.37 8.60 -16.23
C TRP A 45 4.53 8.89 -17.74
N TYR A 46 3.83 8.11 -18.58
CA TYR A 46 3.64 8.36 -20.01
C TYR A 46 2.36 7.63 -20.45
N CYS A 47 1.28 8.38 -20.65
CA CYS A 47 -0.02 7.85 -21.07
C CYS A 47 -0.72 8.88 -21.97
N CYS A 48 -0.98 8.50 -23.22
CA CYS A 48 -1.73 9.33 -24.15
C CYS A 48 -3.21 8.95 -24.08
N ILE A 49 -4.07 9.92 -23.77
CA ILE A 49 -5.51 9.73 -23.60
C ILE A 49 -6.20 10.60 -24.66
N PRO A 50 -7.05 10.02 -25.53
CA PRO A 50 -7.86 10.80 -26.47
C PRO A 50 -8.75 11.80 -25.71
N ILE A 51 -8.89 13.02 -26.23
CA ILE A 51 -9.67 14.06 -25.56
C ILE A 51 -11.13 13.64 -25.42
N GLU A 52 -11.66 12.93 -26.42
CA GLU A 52 -13.03 12.42 -26.44
C GLU A 52 -13.30 11.52 -25.23
N HIS A 53 -12.30 10.72 -24.79
CA HIS A 53 -12.45 9.89 -23.60
C HIS A 53 -12.57 10.73 -22.32
N ILE A 54 -11.89 11.88 -22.24
CA ILE A 54 -11.97 12.77 -21.09
C ILE A 54 -13.31 13.49 -21.08
N GLU A 55 -13.78 13.95 -22.25
CA GLU A 55 -15.04 14.67 -22.40
C GLU A 55 -16.26 13.78 -22.08
N GLU A 56 -16.27 12.53 -22.57
CA GLU A 56 -17.37 11.60 -22.34
C GLU A 56 -17.43 11.09 -20.90
N ARG A 57 -16.28 11.00 -20.23
CA ARG A 57 -16.17 10.28 -18.96
C ARG A 57 -15.87 11.18 -17.77
N GLY A 58 -15.52 12.44 -17.99
CA GLY A 58 -15.15 13.37 -16.94
C GLY A 58 -13.75 13.12 -16.36
N LEU A 59 -13.30 14.09 -15.57
CA LEU A 59 -11.98 14.16 -14.98
C LEU A 59 -11.76 13.07 -13.90
N PRO A 60 -10.50 12.83 -13.50
CA PRO A 60 -10.18 11.93 -12.39
C PRO A 60 -10.82 12.36 -11.07
N LEU A 61 -10.93 11.43 -10.11
CA LEU A 61 -11.32 11.76 -8.74
C LEU A 61 -10.27 12.66 -8.05
N PRO A 62 -10.67 13.52 -7.09
CA PRO A 62 -9.78 14.45 -6.38
C PRO A 62 -8.98 13.76 -5.27
N VAL A 63 -8.33 12.64 -5.60
CA VAL A 63 -7.33 12.03 -4.73
C VAL A 63 -5.98 12.72 -4.97
N PHE A 64 -5.24 13.01 -3.89
CA PHE A 64 -4.01 13.80 -4.00
C PHE A 64 -2.87 13.06 -4.73
N VAL A 65 -2.58 11.82 -4.31
CA VAL A 65 -1.56 10.96 -4.93
C VAL A 65 -1.91 9.50 -4.75
N ARG A 66 -1.61 8.69 -5.77
CA ARG A 66 -1.89 7.24 -5.90
C ARG A 66 -3.34 6.92 -6.24
N GLY A 67 -3.54 6.14 -7.30
CA GLY A 67 -4.82 5.49 -7.59
C GLY A 67 -5.77 6.34 -8.44
N ASP A 68 -5.44 7.60 -8.72
CA ASP A 68 -6.06 8.45 -9.74
C ASP A 68 -5.92 7.83 -11.14
N ASP A 69 -4.70 7.40 -11.47
CA ASP A 69 -4.37 6.70 -12.71
C ASP A 69 -5.08 5.34 -12.85
N VAL A 70 -5.14 4.60 -11.75
CA VAL A 70 -5.88 3.34 -11.62
C VAL A 70 -7.38 3.58 -11.84
N GLU A 71 -7.96 4.53 -11.11
CA GLU A 71 -9.39 4.81 -11.14
C GLU A 71 -9.84 5.19 -12.53
N PHE A 72 -9.17 6.18 -13.11
CA PHE A 72 -9.50 6.68 -14.43
C PHE A 72 -9.35 5.59 -15.48
N SER A 73 -8.27 4.81 -15.45
CA SER A 73 -8.06 3.70 -16.39
C SER A 73 -9.19 2.66 -16.32
N LEU A 74 -9.54 2.22 -15.10
CA LEU A 74 -10.50 1.14 -14.90
C LEU A 74 -11.94 1.57 -15.17
N ARG A 75 -12.29 2.81 -14.79
CA ARG A 75 -13.61 3.37 -15.09
C ARG A 75 -13.84 3.55 -16.58
N ASN A 76 -12.78 3.87 -17.32
CA ASN A 76 -12.87 4.15 -18.75
C ASN A 76 -12.70 2.91 -19.63
N ALA A 77 -12.01 1.88 -19.13
CA ALA A 77 -11.71 0.65 -19.87
C ALA A 77 -11.29 0.92 -21.34
N PRO A 78 -10.32 1.82 -21.59
CA PRO A 78 -10.09 2.41 -22.92
C PRO A 78 -9.50 1.43 -23.95
N GLY A 79 -9.09 0.23 -23.51
CA GLY A 79 -8.13 -0.59 -24.23
C GLY A 79 -6.72 0.02 -24.13
N PHE A 80 -5.69 -0.81 -24.04
CA PHE A 80 -4.31 -0.33 -23.98
C PHE A 80 -3.54 -0.74 -25.23
N ILE A 81 -2.78 0.21 -25.75
CA ILE A 81 -1.72 -0.02 -26.72
C ILE A 81 -0.41 0.21 -25.97
N THR A 82 0.43 -0.82 -25.88
CA THR A 82 1.78 -0.71 -25.31
C THR A 82 2.77 -1.07 -26.40
N LEU A 83 3.66 -0.16 -26.76
CA LEU A 83 4.62 -0.36 -27.84
C LEU A 83 6.04 -0.36 -27.28
N ASN A 84 6.83 -1.37 -27.64
CA ASN A 84 8.26 -1.29 -27.50
C ASN A 84 8.83 -0.05 -28.25
N GLY A 85 9.88 0.56 -27.71
CA GLY A 85 10.52 1.74 -28.30
C GLY A 85 9.91 3.08 -27.92
N ILE A 86 8.68 3.11 -27.39
CA ILE A 86 8.10 4.31 -26.76
C ILE A 86 8.20 4.16 -25.24
N CYS A 87 9.24 4.75 -24.66
CA CYS A 87 9.52 4.66 -23.24
C CYS A 87 10.09 5.96 -22.69
N ILE A 88 10.03 6.09 -21.38
CA ILE A 88 10.68 7.16 -20.64
C ILE A 88 11.61 6.57 -19.57
N TRP A 89 12.60 7.36 -19.18
CA TRP A 89 13.35 7.09 -17.95
C TRP A 89 12.51 7.57 -16.78
N HIS A 90 12.04 6.63 -15.97
CA HIS A 90 11.34 6.93 -14.73
C HIS A 90 11.97 6.14 -13.61
N VAL A 91 12.08 6.76 -12.42
CA VAL A 91 12.65 6.06 -11.28
C VAL A 91 11.73 4.91 -10.86
N GLY A 92 12.26 3.70 -10.82
CA GLY A 92 11.51 2.51 -10.42
C GLY A 92 11.06 2.54 -8.95
N PHE A 93 10.25 1.55 -8.57
CA PHE A 93 9.74 1.39 -7.20
C PHE A 93 10.70 0.61 -6.28
N ALA A 94 11.76 0.01 -6.82
CA ALA A 94 12.76 -0.70 -6.03
C ALA A 94 13.39 0.23 -4.98
N GLY A 95 13.41 -0.21 -3.72
CA GLY A 95 13.97 0.56 -2.60
C GLY A 95 13.13 1.72 -2.10
N LYS A 96 12.00 2.05 -2.74
CA LYS A 96 11.18 3.23 -2.41
C LYS A 96 10.01 2.95 -1.47
N PHE A 97 10.08 1.89 -0.67
CA PHE A 97 8.99 1.62 0.27
C PHE A 97 8.82 2.81 1.23
N ASN A 98 7.64 3.41 1.20
CA ASN A 98 7.26 4.52 2.06
C ASN A 98 5.94 4.17 2.73
N ALA A 99 5.94 3.99 4.05
CA ALA A 99 4.78 3.48 4.76
C ALA A 99 3.55 4.40 4.60
N ALA A 100 3.73 5.72 4.64
CA ALA A 100 2.63 6.67 4.43
C ALA A 100 2.01 6.57 3.03
N MET A 101 2.83 6.38 1.99
CA MET A 101 2.32 6.10 0.64
C MET A 101 1.60 4.76 0.57
N GLU A 102 2.28 3.70 0.98
CA GLU A 102 1.89 2.33 0.64
C GLU A 102 0.85 1.75 1.60
N LEU A 103 0.81 2.23 2.84
CA LEU A 103 -0.08 1.74 3.88
C LEU A 103 -1.23 2.70 4.20
N TYR A 104 -1.07 4.01 3.93
CA TYR A 104 -2.15 4.98 4.07
C TYR A 104 -2.74 5.40 2.71
N GLN A 105 -1.98 6.09 1.84
CA GLN A 105 -2.56 6.68 0.60
C GLN A 105 -3.17 5.61 -0.30
N VAL A 106 -2.42 4.55 -0.61
CA VAL A 106 -2.89 3.46 -1.49
C VAL A 106 -4.17 2.85 -0.95
N HIS A 107 -4.25 2.58 0.36
CA HIS A 107 -5.37 1.87 0.96
C HIS A 107 -6.61 2.75 1.16
N ARG A 108 -6.44 4.00 1.59
CA ARG A 108 -7.54 4.98 1.64
C ARG A 108 -8.11 5.17 0.25
N ASN A 109 -7.26 5.41 -0.74
CA ASN A 109 -7.69 5.66 -2.11
C ASN A 109 -8.33 4.42 -2.72
N SER A 110 -7.85 3.22 -2.41
CA SER A 110 -8.47 1.97 -2.88
C SER A 110 -9.94 1.86 -2.44
N PHE A 111 -10.27 2.25 -1.20
CA PHE A 111 -11.67 2.34 -0.78
C PHE A 111 -12.43 3.46 -1.49
N VAL A 112 -11.85 4.66 -1.60
CA VAL A 112 -12.49 5.81 -2.25
C VAL A 112 -12.84 5.49 -3.70
N ILE A 113 -11.89 4.99 -4.49
CA ILE A 113 -12.07 4.74 -5.92
C ILE A 113 -13.05 3.58 -6.16
N GLN A 114 -12.99 2.53 -5.32
CA GLN A 114 -13.95 1.43 -5.37
C GLN A 114 -15.36 1.91 -5.02
N ALA A 115 -15.48 2.71 -3.96
CA ALA A 115 -16.75 3.23 -3.49
C ALA A 115 -17.38 4.18 -4.51
N ALA A 116 -16.64 5.20 -4.96
CA ALA A 116 -17.16 6.26 -5.83
C ALA A 116 -17.44 5.75 -7.25
N SER A 117 -16.48 5.07 -7.86
CA SER A 117 -16.55 4.69 -9.28
C SER A 117 -17.13 3.30 -9.52
N GLY A 118 -17.28 2.48 -8.48
CA GLY A 118 -17.76 1.09 -8.59
C GLY A 118 -16.76 0.12 -9.23
N ILE A 119 -15.55 0.58 -9.55
CA ILE A 119 -14.48 -0.28 -10.08
C ILE A 119 -14.02 -1.28 -9.02
N CYS A 120 -13.42 -2.39 -9.45
CA CYS A 120 -12.88 -3.40 -8.54
C CYS A 120 -13.92 -3.92 -7.52
N ALA A 121 -15.22 -3.96 -7.84
CA ALA A 121 -16.28 -4.32 -6.89
C ALA A 121 -16.12 -5.73 -6.26
N ASP A 122 -15.35 -6.61 -6.90
CA ASP A 122 -15.03 -7.96 -6.44
C ASP A 122 -13.70 -8.07 -5.67
N VAL A 123 -13.02 -6.95 -5.44
CA VAL A 123 -11.72 -6.89 -4.74
C VAL A 123 -11.93 -6.54 -3.26
N ASP A 124 -11.43 -7.39 -2.36
CA ASP A 124 -11.56 -7.20 -0.92
C ASP A 124 -10.38 -6.42 -0.32
N PHE A 125 -10.38 -5.10 -0.49
CA PHE A 125 -9.36 -4.21 0.08
C PHE A 125 -9.37 -4.23 1.62
N PHE A 126 -10.52 -4.47 2.26
CA PHE A 126 -10.61 -4.56 3.71
C PHE A 126 -9.86 -5.78 4.26
N LYS A 127 -9.99 -6.94 3.61
CA LYS A 127 -9.23 -8.16 3.94
C LYS A 127 -7.73 -7.96 3.74
N ARG A 128 -7.31 -7.21 2.71
CA ARG A 128 -5.90 -6.83 2.54
C ARG A 128 -5.39 -6.03 3.73
N ILE A 129 -6.07 -4.96 4.11
CA ILE A 129 -5.68 -4.13 5.27
C ILE A 129 -5.66 -4.95 6.55
N LYS A 130 -6.68 -5.78 6.79
CA LYS A 130 -6.72 -6.70 7.94
C LYS A 130 -5.49 -7.61 7.96
N THR A 131 -5.13 -8.17 6.82
CA THR A 131 -3.96 -9.06 6.69
C THR A 131 -2.67 -8.28 6.97
N MET A 132 -2.50 -7.10 6.38
CA MET A 132 -1.34 -6.24 6.60
C MET A 132 -1.23 -5.78 8.04
N PHE A 133 -2.33 -5.34 8.66
CA PHE A 133 -2.35 -4.90 10.05
C PHE A 133 -1.75 -5.93 11.00
N TRP A 134 -2.15 -7.21 10.88
CA TRP A 134 -1.58 -8.26 11.72
C TRP A 134 -0.12 -8.59 11.38
N LYS A 135 0.29 -8.47 10.11
CA LYS A 135 1.71 -8.57 9.73
C LYS A 135 2.53 -7.45 10.39
N GLU A 136 2.08 -6.20 10.29
CA GLU A 136 2.71 -5.02 10.90
C GLU A 136 2.83 -5.15 12.43
N ILE A 137 1.73 -5.54 13.11
CA ILE A 137 1.72 -5.79 14.55
C ILE A 137 2.77 -6.84 14.94
N THR A 138 2.86 -7.93 14.18
CA THR A 138 3.76 -9.04 14.52
C THR A 138 5.20 -8.82 14.10
N ARG A 139 5.50 -7.86 13.22
CA ARG A 139 6.86 -7.38 12.93
C ARG A 139 7.24 -6.08 13.66
N PHE A 140 6.46 -5.72 14.70
CA PHE A 140 6.66 -4.57 15.58
C PHE A 140 6.65 -3.20 14.87
N ALA A 141 6.07 -3.13 13.68
CA ALA A 141 5.94 -1.90 12.90
C ALA A 141 4.66 -1.16 13.30
N TYR A 142 4.62 -0.64 14.53
CA TYR A 142 3.38 -0.08 15.10
C TYR A 142 2.90 1.18 14.37
N ASN A 143 3.82 2.01 13.87
CA ASN A 143 3.46 3.18 13.08
C ASN A 143 2.78 2.78 11.75
N ASN A 144 3.27 1.72 11.11
CA ASN A 144 2.66 1.14 9.92
C ASN A 144 1.24 0.64 10.20
N ALA A 145 1.03 -0.01 11.34
CA ALA A 145 -0.29 -0.44 11.78
C ALA A 145 -1.23 0.75 12.06
N GLU A 146 -0.72 1.90 12.52
CA GLU A 146 -1.51 3.13 12.64
C GLU A 146 -1.95 3.66 11.28
N LEU A 147 -1.03 3.76 10.33
CA LEU A 147 -1.30 4.26 8.97
C LEU A 147 -2.43 3.47 8.28
N LEU A 148 -2.46 2.15 8.46
CA LEU A 148 -3.53 1.28 7.97
C LEU A 148 -4.89 1.53 8.65
N LEU A 149 -4.89 1.96 9.92
CA LEU A 149 -6.12 2.31 10.61
C LEU A 149 -6.60 3.71 10.22
N ASP A 150 -5.67 4.65 10.09
CA ASP A 150 -5.94 6.00 9.59
C ASP A 150 -6.60 5.92 8.21
N SER A 151 -6.14 5.02 7.34
CA SER A 151 -6.70 4.89 5.99
C SER A 151 -8.17 4.49 5.97
N ILE A 152 -8.60 3.60 6.88
CA ILE A 152 -10.01 3.21 7.03
C ILE A 152 -10.79 4.34 7.69
N GLU A 153 -10.27 4.93 8.77
CA GLU A 153 -10.96 5.98 9.51
C GLU A 153 -11.22 7.21 8.63
N ASP A 154 -10.24 7.61 7.82
CA ASP A 154 -10.34 8.73 6.89
C ASP A 154 -11.29 8.44 5.73
N PHE A 155 -11.25 7.25 5.14
CA PHE A 155 -12.27 6.83 4.17
C PHE A 155 -13.68 6.96 4.77
N MET A 156 -13.86 6.52 6.01
CA MET A 156 -15.14 6.54 6.72
C MET A 156 -15.65 7.95 7.07
N LYS A 157 -14.86 9.02 6.86
CA LYS A 157 -15.32 10.41 6.99
C LYS A 157 -16.22 10.86 5.83
N GLY A 158 -16.18 10.17 4.69
CA GLY A 158 -17.04 10.42 3.53
C GLY A 158 -16.50 11.43 2.51
N PRO A 159 -17.23 11.64 1.40
CA PRO A 159 -16.77 12.43 0.25
C PRO A 159 -16.55 13.91 0.57
N GLU A 160 -17.42 14.54 1.35
CA GLU A 160 -17.26 15.96 1.74
C GLU A 160 -15.92 16.21 2.44
N TRP A 161 -15.45 15.27 3.26
CA TRP A 161 -14.13 15.38 3.88
C TRP A 161 -13.00 15.28 2.86
N LEU A 162 -13.11 14.38 1.87
CA LEU A 162 -12.13 14.21 0.80
C LEU A 162 -12.07 15.46 -0.08
N GLU A 163 -13.21 16.01 -0.46
CA GLU A 163 -13.34 17.22 -1.31
C GLU A 163 -12.71 18.46 -0.67
N ASN A 164 -12.62 18.50 0.66
CA ASN A 164 -12.01 19.59 1.43
C ASN A 164 -10.63 19.23 1.99
N LEU A 165 -10.09 18.04 1.68
CA LEU A 165 -8.83 17.58 2.20
C LEU A 165 -7.67 18.36 1.58
N ASN A 166 -6.85 19.01 2.41
CA ASN A 166 -5.54 19.48 1.99
C ASN A 166 -4.59 18.27 1.84
N GLY A 167 -4.38 17.84 0.60
CA GLY A 167 -3.58 16.67 0.29
C GLY A 167 -2.11 16.75 0.73
N GLU A 168 -1.49 17.94 0.62
CA GLU A 168 -0.10 18.16 1.02
C GLU A 168 0.07 18.06 2.54
N GLN A 169 -0.82 18.73 3.29
CA GLN A 169 -0.82 18.66 4.75
C GLN A 169 -1.06 17.23 5.22
N SER A 170 -2.08 16.55 4.67
CA SER A 170 -2.37 15.15 4.97
C SER A 170 -1.15 14.28 4.72
N LEU A 171 -0.45 14.47 3.59
CA LEU A 171 0.76 13.74 3.28
C LEU A 171 1.86 13.99 4.32
N LYS A 172 2.14 15.25 4.69
CA LYS A 172 3.15 15.59 5.70
C LYS A 172 2.86 14.95 7.06
N GLU A 173 1.61 15.01 7.51
CA GLU A 173 1.15 14.42 8.77
C GLU A 173 1.36 12.90 8.82
N HIS A 174 1.01 12.20 7.73
CA HIS A 174 1.18 10.75 7.67
C HIS A 174 2.64 10.35 7.43
N ALA A 175 3.41 11.13 6.65
CA ALA A 175 4.83 10.91 6.45
C ALA A 175 5.64 11.05 7.74
N ALA A 176 5.18 11.85 8.71
CA ALA A 176 5.80 11.94 10.04
C ALA A 176 5.76 10.61 10.82
N LYS A 177 4.87 9.68 10.45
CA LYS A 177 4.80 8.33 11.03
C LYS A 177 5.77 7.35 10.39
N ASN A 178 6.38 7.68 9.24
CA ASN A 178 7.41 6.84 8.64
C ASN A 178 8.56 6.62 9.62
N GLU A 179 9.05 5.40 9.67
CA GLU A 179 10.25 5.10 10.45
C GLU A 179 11.44 5.85 9.84
N LYS A 180 12.26 6.46 10.70
CA LYS A 180 13.46 7.19 10.28
C LYS A 180 14.62 6.20 10.21
N LEU A 181 14.86 5.65 9.02
CA LEU A 181 15.98 4.73 8.83
C LEU A 181 17.30 5.46 9.02
N VAL A 182 18.27 4.76 9.59
CA VAL A 182 19.65 5.21 9.76
C VAL A 182 20.58 4.34 8.93
N PRO A 183 21.77 4.81 8.53
CA PRO A 183 22.77 3.97 7.88
C PRO A 183 23.09 2.75 8.74
N LEU A 184 23.18 1.56 8.13
CA LEU A 184 23.37 0.31 8.88
C LEU A 184 24.67 0.28 9.68
N GLU A 185 25.71 0.99 9.23
CA GLU A 185 27.01 1.07 9.91
C GLU A 185 26.88 1.75 11.28
N THR A 186 25.87 2.61 11.47
CA THR A 186 25.60 3.28 12.74
C THR A 186 24.95 2.35 13.78
N LEU A 187 24.41 1.21 13.35
CA LEU A 187 23.80 0.19 14.23
C LEU A 187 24.87 -0.76 14.79
N THR A 188 25.92 -0.20 15.40
CA THR A 188 27.11 -0.94 15.86
C THR A 188 26.83 -2.01 16.91
N GLU A 189 25.75 -1.86 17.69
CA GLU A 189 25.26 -2.88 18.63
C GLU A 189 24.79 -4.17 17.94
N TYR A 190 24.61 -4.14 16.61
CA TYR A 190 24.00 -5.21 15.83
C TYR A 190 24.81 -5.54 14.55
N PRO A 191 26.03 -6.09 14.67
CA PRO A 191 26.92 -6.33 13.53
C PRO A 191 26.37 -7.30 12.47
N HIS A 192 25.33 -8.08 12.80
CA HIS A 192 24.64 -8.98 11.87
C HIS A 192 23.71 -8.23 10.90
N ALA A 193 23.36 -6.98 11.17
CA ALA A 193 22.47 -6.17 10.33
C ALA A 193 22.96 -6.03 8.88
N MET A 194 24.28 -6.05 8.68
CA MET A 194 24.92 -5.95 7.36
C MET A 194 25.22 -7.32 6.72
N LYS A 195 25.10 -8.42 7.47
CA LYS A 195 25.53 -9.77 7.03
C LYS A 195 24.34 -10.67 6.67
N ASP A 196 23.26 -10.57 7.42
CA ASP A 196 22.09 -11.43 7.22
C ASP A 196 21.24 -10.90 6.06
N ASP A 197 20.84 -11.78 5.13
CA ASP A 197 19.91 -11.42 4.06
C ASP A 197 18.50 -11.14 4.62
N PRO A 198 17.96 -9.91 4.54
CA PRO A 198 16.61 -9.60 5.01
C PRO A 198 15.50 -10.39 4.31
N TYR A 199 15.75 -10.86 3.09
CA TYR A 199 14.81 -11.60 2.25
C TYR A 199 14.90 -13.13 2.40
N GLU A 200 15.83 -13.63 3.22
CA GLU A 200 15.97 -15.06 3.49
C GLU A 200 14.67 -15.66 4.06
N TYR A 201 14.05 -16.59 3.34
CA TYR A 201 12.84 -17.24 3.78
C TYR A 201 13.11 -18.23 4.92
N LYS A 202 12.39 -18.07 6.04
CA LYS A 202 12.42 -19.00 7.19
C LYS A 202 11.02 -19.50 7.49
N ARG A 203 10.83 -20.82 7.32
CA ARG A 203 9.56 -21.49 7.61
C ARG A 203 9.38 -21.70 9.11
N LEU A 204 8.17 -21.45 9.60
CA LEU A 204 7.76 -21.90 10.94
C LEU A 204 7.20 -23.32 10.86
N SER A 205 7.56 -24.16 11.84
CA SER A 205 6.86 -25.44 12.05
C SER A 205 5.39 -25.19 12.41
N LEU A 206 4.52 -26.20 12.24
CA LEU A 206 3.09 -26.07 12.54
C LEU A 206 2.84 -25.61 13.98
N TRP A 207 3.53 -26.21 14.95
CA TRP A 207 3.49 -25.81 16.36
C TRP A 207 3.98 -24.38 16.58
N SER A 208 5.09 -23.99 15.96
CA SER A 208 5.60 -22.62 16.09
C SER A 208 4.68 -21.59 15.44
N LYS A 209 4.01 -21.95 14.34
CA LYS A 209 3.00 -21.10 13.68
C LYS A 209 1.76 -20.94 14.57
N ALA A 210 1.27 -22.01 15.19
CA ALA A 210 0.18 -21.93 16.16
C ALA A 210 0.56 -21.01 17.33
N TRP A 211 1.76 -21.20 17.91
CA TRP A 211 2.28 -20.35 18.97
C TRP A 211 2.43 -18.89 18.54
N TYR A 212 2.93 -18.64 17.32
CA TYR A 212 3.06 -17.31 16.74
C TYR A 212 1.70 -16.59 16.71
N VAL A 213 0.64 -17.28 16.27
CA VAL A 213 -0.69 -16.67 16.20
C VAL A 213 -1.28 -16.47 17.60
N LEU A 214 -1.30 -17.51 18.44
CA LEU A 214 -1.92 -17.48 19.77
C LEU A 214 -1.29 -16.46 20.70
N THR A 215 0.01 -16.23 20.56
CA THR A 215 0.76 -15.29 21.43
C THR A 215 0.92 -13.91 20.81
N ILE A 216 0.40 -13.69 19.60
CA ILE A 216 0.61 -12.48 18.79
C ILE A 216 2.11 -12.23 18.65
N ASN A 217 2.84 -13.20 18.11
CA ASN A 217 4.30 -13.22 18.02
C ASN A 217 5.01 -12.89 19.36
N GLY A 218 4.54 -13.48 20.46
CA GLY A 218 5.16 -13.33 21.77
C GLY A 218 4.75 -12.11 22.59
N HIS A 219 3.85 -11.25 22.13
CA HIS A 219 3.34 -10.13 22.94
C HIS A 219 2.63 -10.60 24.21
N LEU A 220 1.97 -11.77 24.17
CA LEU A 220 1.31 -12.38 25.33
C LEU A 220 2.25 -13.23 26.20
N LEU A 221 3.50 -13.43 25.79
CA LEU A 221 4.47 -14.21 26.55
C LEU A 221 5.19 -13.36 27.59
N PRO A 222 5.60 -13.95 28.74
CA PRO A 222 6.58 -13.36 29.63
C PRO A 222 7.90 -13.03 28.92
N GLY A 223 8.60 -11.99 29.38
CA GLY A 223 9.82 -11.49 28.74
C GLY A 223 10.97 -12.49 28.64
N PHE A 224 11.07 -13.45 29.58
CA PHE A 224 12.11 -14.49 29.57
C PHE A 224 11.90 -15.53 28.46
N MET A 225 10.69 -15.66 27.91
CA MET A 225 10.39 -16.57 26.81
C MET A 225 10.72 -15.96 25.43
N LEU A 226 11.12 -14.69 25.39
CA LEU A 226 11.53 -13.97 24.20
C LEU A 226 13.05 -13.98 24.06
N ARG A 227 13.51 -14.11 22.82
CA ARG A 227 14.93 -14.11 22.43
C ARG A 227 15.44 -12.66 22.38
N ASN A 228 16.53 -12.39 23.08
CA ASN A 228 17.18 -11.08 23.12
C ASN A 228 17.90 -10.75 21.81
N PHE A 229 18.50 -11.74 21.16
CA PHE A 229 19.20 -11.53 19.90
C PHE A 229 18.22 -11.08 18.80
N PRO A 230 18.46 -9.94 18.12
CA PRO A 230 17.57 -9.44 17.09
C PRO A 230 17.57 -10.33 15.85
N SER A 231 16.59 -10.14 14.99
CA SER A 231 16.59 -10.72 13.64
C SER A 231 16.53 -9.62 12.60
N VAL A 232 17.32 -9.77 11.53
CA VAL A 232 17.23 -8.91 10.35
C VAL A 232 16.00 -9.31 9.54
N ILE A 233 15.21 -8.33 9.09
CA ILE A 233 14.01 -8.52 8.26
C ILE A 233 13.96 -7.44 7.19
N ALA A 234 13.23 -7.68 6.10
CA ALA A 234 12.97 -6.65 5.11
C ALA A 234 12.13 -5.49 5.68
N TYR A 235 12.51 -4.27 5.32
CA TYR A 235 11.76 -3.06 5.66
C TYR A 235 10.46 -2.91 4.86
N ASP A 236 10.44 -3.44 3.64
CA ASP A 236 9.37 -3.30 2.64
C ASP A 236 8.18 -4.27 2.84
N TRP A 237 7.47 -4.65 1.77
CA TRP A 237 6.32 -5.55 1.82
C TRP A 237 6.68 -7.02 2.12
N PHE A 238 7.95 -7.40 2.00
CA PHE A 238 8.36 -8.78 2.20
C PHE A 238 8.22 -9.19 3.68
N PHE A 239 7.60 -10.35 3.92
CA PHE A 239 7.20 -10.76 5.26
C PHE A 239 7.53 -12.22 5.54
N VAL A 240 8.40 -12.44 6.53
CA VAL A 240 8.86 -13.76 6.94
C VAL A 240 8.61 -13.98 8.44
N PRO A 241 7.47 -14.61 8.82
CA PRO A 241 7.14 -14.90 10.22
C PRO A 241 8.24 -15.65 10.99
N GLY A 242 8.99 -16.52 10.31
CA GLY A 242 10.07 -17.30 10.93
C GLY A 242 11.18 -16.44 11.51
N LYS A 243 11.49 -15.30 10.88
CA LYS A 243 12.48 -14.35 11.37
C LYS A 243 11.97 -13.54 12.57
N ASN A 244 10.67 -13.22 12.56
CA ASN A 244 10.02 -12.45 13.61
C ASN A 244 9.84 -13.23 14.93
N PHE A 245 9.79 -14.57 14.85
CA PHE A 245 9.24 -15.40 15.92
C PHE A 245 9.96 -15.28 17.27
N ARG A 246 9.21 -14.84 18.29
CA ARG A 246 9.66 -14.65 19.69
C ARG A 246 10.89 -13.75 19.85
N ARG A 247 11.09 -12.78 18.98
CA ARG A 247 12.18 -11.79 19.12
C ARG A 247 11.75 -10.64 20.03
N LYS A 248 12.68 -10.05 20.77
CA LYS A 248 12.47 -8.75 21.43
C LYS A 248 12.71 -7.57 20.49
N HIS A 249 13.66 -7.75 19.57
CA HIS A 249 14.13 -6.73 18.65
C HIS A 249 14.17 -7.28 17.22
N LEU A 250 13.82 -6.45 16.25
CA LEU A 250 13.90 -6.73 14.82
C LEU A 250 14.61 -5.56 14.15
N ILE A 251 15.52 -5.85 13.23
CA ILE A 251 16.22 -4.82 12.45
C ILE A 251 15.60 -4.86 11.07
N ALA A 252 14.76 -3.87 10.78
CA ALA A 252 14.11 -3.72 9.49
C ALA A 252 15.07 -3.02 8.53
N VAL A 253 15.52 -3.73 7.50
CA VAL A 253 16.59 -3.30 6.58
C VAL A 253 16.02 -2.98 5.21
N ASN A 254 16.44 -1.84 4.66
CA ASN A 254 16.32 -1.50 3.26
C ASN A 254 17.70 -1.74 2.61
N SER A 255 17.83 -2.88 1.90
CA SER A 255 19.10 -3.28 1.29
C SER A 255 19.55 -2.38 0.14
N ASN A 256 18.63 -1.64 -0.50
CA ASN A 256 18.99 -0.79 -1.63
C ASN A 256 19.79 0.44 -1.18
N ASP A 257 19.43 1.00 -0.03
CA ASP A 257 20.05 2.21 0.50
C ASP A 257 21.05 1.92 1.64
N ASN A 258 21.27 0.64 2.00
CA ASN A 258 22.04 0.23 3.19
C ASN A 258 21.61 0.97 4.46
N THR A 259 20.30 1.10 4.66
CA THR A 259 19.71 1.73 5.84
C THR A 259 18.82 0.76 6.61
N GLY A 260 18.60 1.02 7.89
CA GLY A 260 17.74 0.20 8.72
C GLY A 260 17.09 0.92 9.88
N TYR A 261 16.16 0.22 10.54
CA TYR A 261 15.44 0.71 11.70
C TYR A 261 15.25 -0.39 12.74
N LEU A 262 15.52 -0.08 14.00
CA LEU A 262 15.34 -1.02 15.12
C LEU A 262 13.88 -0.99 15.61
N ARG A 263 13.16 -2.07 15.37
CA ARG A 263 11.81 -2.28 15.91
C ARG A 263 11.89 -3.12 17.19
N THR A 264 11.29 -2.63 18.26
CA THR A 264 11.28 -3.31 19.56
C THR A 264 9.86 -3.66 19.97
N ILE A 265 9.69 -4.86 20.54
CA ILE A 265 8.39 -5.31 21.04
C ILE A 265 7.84 -4.31 22.07
N ASN A 266 6.62 -3.83 21.84
CA ASN A 266 5.93 -2.89 22.73
C ASN A 266 4.49 -3.35 22.97
N ARG A 267 4.27 -3.99 24.12
CA ARG A 267 2.95 -4.53 24.51
C ARG A 267 1.89 -3.44 24.63
N LYS A 268 2.23 -2.29 25.21
CA LYS A 268 1.30 -1.17 25.39
C LYS A 268 0.80 -0.67 24.02
N ARG A 269 1.71 -0.42 23.08
CA ARG A 269 1.37 0.00 21.70
C ARG A 269 0.56 -1.08 20.98
N CYS A 270 0.98 -2.34 21.06
CA CYS A 270 0.29 -3.47 20.44
C CYS A 270 -1.18 -3.56 20.89
N PHE A 271 -1.44 -3.62 22.21
CA PHE A 271 -2.82 -3.76 22.70
C PHE A 271 -3.66 -2.51 22.51
N ALA A 272 -3.06 -1.31 22.55
CA ALA A 272 -3.74 -0.07 22.19
C ALA A 272 -4.21 -0.10 20.72
N LEU A 273 -3.34 -0.55 19.80
CA LEU A 273 -3.67 -0.65 18.38
C LEU A 273 -4.69 -1.75 18.10
N ILE A 274 -4.62 -2.90 18.79
CA ILE A 274 -5.65 -3.94 18.68
C ILE A 274 -7.01 -3.42 19.16
N LYS A 275 -7.04 -2.62 20.24
CA LYS A 275 -8.27 -1.96 20.71
C LYS A 275 -8.81 -0.98 19.67
N ARG A 276 -7.96 -0.11 19.10
CA ARG A 276 -8.32 0.82 18.02
C ARG A 276 -8.84 0.07 16.79
N TYR A 277 -8.11 -0.94 16.32
CA TYR A 277 -8.52 -1.82 15.21
C TYR A 277 -9.91 -2.41 15.43
N ARG A 278 -10.22 -2.95 16.61
CA ARG A 278 -11.57 -3.47 16.91
C ARG A 278 -12.66 -2.40 16.78
N LYS A 279 -12.39 -1.17 17.23
CA LYS A 279 -13.31 -0.03 17.09
C LYS A 279 -13.50 0.36 15.62
N VAL A 280 -12.41 0.46 14.86
CA VAL A 280 -12.42 0.78 13.42
C VAL A 280 -13.20 -0.28 12.64
N VAL A 281 -12.90 -1.56 12.85
CA VAL A 281 -13.62 -2.67 12.20
C VAL A 281 -15.10 -2.67 12.56
N LYS A 282 -15.45 -2.42 13.83
CA LYS A 282 -16.86 -2.31 14.25
C LYS A 282 -17.57 -1.16 13.54
N ASN A 283 -16.93 0.00 13.42
CA ASN A 283 -17.48 1.15 12.71
C ASN A 283 -17.64 0.86 11.21
N TYR A 284 -16.58 0.35 10.57
CA TYR A 284 -16.58 -0.01 9.16
C TYR A 284 -17.74 -0.99 8.87
N LYS A 285 -17.78 -2.14 9.55
CA LYS A 285 -18.85 -3.15 9.35
C LYS A 285 -20.26 -2.62 9.54
N LYS A 286 -20.45 -1.63 10.42
CA LYS A 286 -21.76 -1.05 10.70
C LYS A 286 -22.18 -0.03 9.64
N ASN A 287 -21.23 0.77 9.13
CA ASN A 287 -21.53 2.01 8.43
C ASN A 287 -20.97 2.10 7.00
N HIS A 288 -20.12 1.15 6.56
CA HIS A 288 -19.40 1.29 5.28
C HIS A 288 -20.34 1.43 4.07
N THR A 289 -21.42 0.66 4.00
CA THR A 289 -22.38 0.73 2.88
C THR A 289 -23.02 2.11 2.73
N LYS A 290 -23.25 2.81 3.86
CA LYS A 290 -23.75 4.20 3.84
C LYS A 290 -22.69 5.14 3.27
N VAL A 291 -21.45 5.03 3.74
CA VAL A 291 -20.34 5.88 3.27
C VAL A 291 -20.04 5.61 1.79
N GLU A 292 -20.05 4.35 1.36
CA GLU A 292 -19.89 3.97 -0.04
C GLU A 292 -20.98 4.57 -0.93
N LYS A 293 -22.24 4.58 -0.47
CA LYS A 293 -23.32 5.25 -1.18
C LYS A 293 -23.06 6.75 -1.29
N GLN A 294 -22.60 7.41 -0.21
CA GLN A 294 -22.27 8.84 -0.25
C GLN A 294 -21.20 9.13 -1.32
N TYR A 295 -20.12 8.34 -1.37
CA TYR A 295 -19.11 8.49 -2.42
C TYR A 295 -19.68 8.30 -3.83
N ARG A 296 -20.55 7.30 -4.05
CA ARG A 296 -21.24 7.13 -5.35
C ARG A 296 -22.11 8.32 -5.71
N ASP A 297 -22.85 8.85 -4.74
CA ASP A 297 -23.77 9.97 -4.96
C ASP A 297 -22.99 11.25 -5.33
N HIS A 298 -21.77 11.44 -4.81
CA HIS A 298 -20.89 12.59 -5.12
C HIS A 298 -20.01 12.38 -6.35
N PHE A 299 -19.91 11.16 -6.87
CA PHE A 299 -18.99 10.81 -7.97
C PHE A 299 -19.16 11.72 -9.18
N ALA A 300 -20.41 11.92 -9.63
CA ALA A 300 -20.71 12.72 -10.82
C ALA A 300 -20.31 14.20 -10.68
N GLU A 301 -20.28 14.75 -9.46
CA GLU A 301 -19.82 16.12 -9.22
C GLU A 301 -18.29 16.20 -9.22
N MET A 302 -17.63 15.29 -8.50
CA MET A 302 -16.17 15.24 -8.33
C MET A 302 -15.39 15.12 -9.64
N THR A 303 -16.00 14.57 -10.69
CA THR A 303 -15.36 14.41 -12.01
C THR A 303 -15.63 15.58 -12.97
N THR A 304 -16.30 16.65 -12.54
CA THR A 304 -16.63 17.77 -13.43
C THR A 304 -15.52 18.81 -13.51
N VAL A 305 -15.39 19.48 -14.66
CA VAL A 305 -14.51 20.65 -14.81
C VAL A 305 -14.89 21.76 -13.81
N LYS A 306 -16.19 21.93 -13.53
CA LYS A 306 -16.68 22.92 -12.57
C LYS A 306 -16.14 22.65 -11.16
N PHE A 307 -16.26 21.41 -10.68
CA PHE A 307 -15.71 21.00 -9.39
C PHE A 307 -14.19 21.27 -9.35
N TRP A 308 -13.45 20.80 -10.34
CA TRP A 308 -12.00 20.95 -10.37
C TRP A 308 -11.52 22.41 -10.42
N LYS A 309 -12.18 23.28 -11.18
CA LYS A 309 -11.85 24.72 -11.18
C LYS A 309 -12.06 25.36 -9.81
N ASN A 310 -13.08 24.94 -9.06
CA ASN A 310 -13.32 25.42 -7.70
C ASN A 310 -12.30 24.83 -6.71
N TYR A 311 -12.06 23.52 -6.77
CA TYR A 311 -11.11 22.80 -5.93
C TYR A 311 -9.69 23.37 -6.06
N LEU A 312 -9.26 23.68 -7.29
CA LEU A 312 -7.95 24.26 -7.58
C LEU A 312 -7.88 25.78 -7.40
N GLY A 313 -9.00 26.43 -7.05
CA GLY A 313 -9.06 27.89 -6.87
C GLY A 313 -8.85 28.71 -8.16
N ILE A 314 -9.09 28.12 -9.34
CA ILE A 314 -8.90 28.77 -10.64
C ILE A 314 -9.98 29.84 -10.90
N ASN A 315 -11.17 29.68 -10.32
CA ASN A 315 -12.28 30.64 -10.46
C ASN A 315 -12.28 31.75 -9.38
N LYS A 316 -11.24 31.86 -8.55
CA LYS A 316 -11.16 32.84 -7.45
C LYS A 316 -10.37 34.08 -7.83
#